data_AF-A0A955Z0D6-F1
#
_entry.id   AF-A0A955Z0D6-F1
#
_cell.length_a   1.000
_cell.length_b   1.000
_cell.length_c   1.000
_cell.angle_alpha   90.00
_cell.angle_beta   90.00
_cell.angle_gamma   90.00
#
_symmetry.space_group_name_H-M   'P 1'
#
loop_
_entity.id
_entity.type
_entity.pdbx_description
1 polymer ?
#
loop_
_entity_poly.entity_id
_entity_poly.type
_entity_poly.pdbx_seq_one_letter_code
_entity_poly.pdbx_strand_id
1 'polypeptide(L)'
;MARRSWFDPAGDGAPFDGSVARLESWQAAMADGVIEPHELEDQKERVLGLLREIEPELDDALHEKVTRVLEELTVLQAMHATLLIDEFGGAASRIPSDAPEGSGDREGEGGSGSENGR
;
A
#
# COMPACT_ATOMS: atom_id res chain seq x y z
N MET A 1 19.22 14.01 -26.76
CA MET A 1 18.82 14.83 -25.59
C MET A 1 19.95 14.84 -24.57
N ALA A 2 20.10 15.89 -23.75
CA ALA A 2 21.06 15.91 -22.66
C ALA A 2 20.66 14.88 -21.57
N ARG A 3 21.63 14.14 -21.03
CA ARG A 3 21.39 13.19 -19.93
C ARG A 3 20.90 13.96 -18.71
N ARG A 4 19.72 13.60 -18.20
CA ARG A 4 19.23 14.11 -16.92
C ARG A 4 20.09 13.50 -15.81
N SER A 5 20.75 14.33 -15.02
CA SER A 5 21.39 13.85 -13.78
C SER A 5 20.32 13.33 -12.84
N TRP A 6 20.58 12.20 -12.19
CA TRP A 6 19.69 11.67 -11.17
C TRP A 6 19.79 12.50 -9.90
N PHE A 7 20.99 12.94 -9.52
CA PHE A 7 21.22 13.73 -8.32
C PHE A 7 21.39 15.21 -8.66
N ASP A 8 20.74 16.08 -7.88
CA ASP A 8 20.99 17.52 -7.89
C ASP A 8 22.06 17.84 -6.82
N PRO A 9 23.20 18.44 -7.15
CA PRO A 9 24.19 18.84 -6.16
C PRO A 9 23.67 19.88 -5.14
N ALA A 10 22.53 20.54 -5.39
CA ALA A 10 21.93 21.52 -4.50
C ALA A 10 20.79 20.99 -3.62
N GLY A 11 20.41 19.71 -3.73
CA GLY A 11 19.29 19.13 -3.00
C GLY A 11 19.53 17.73 -2.47
N ASP A 12 19.09 17.47 -1.23
CA ASP A 12 19.21 16.18 -0.55
C ASP A 12 18.08 15.19 -0.91
N GLY A 13 17.21 15.56 -1.86
CA GLY A 13 16.05 14.76 -2.25
C GLY A 13 16.43 13.52 -3.06
N ALA A 14 15.59 12.48 -3.00
CA ALA A 14 15.80 11.30 -3.81
C ALA A 14 15.68 11.66 -5.31
N PRO A 15 16.46 11.02 -6.20
CA PRO A 15 16.60 11.39 -7.62
C PRO A 15 15.30 11.37 -8.44
N PHE A 16 14.21 10.87 -7.85
CA PHE A 16 12.90 10.79 -8.49
C PHE A 16 11.77 11.44 -7.68
N ASP A 17 12.08 12.18 -6.62
CA ASP A 17 11.08 12.91 -5.85
C ASP A 17 10.32 13.91 -6.75
N GLY A 18 8.99 13.86 -6.70
CA GLY A 18 8.11 14.66 -7.57
C GLY A 18 8.10 14.24 -9.05
N SER A 19 8.78 13.15 -9.45
CA SER A 19 8.74 12.64 -10.83
C SER A 19 7.41 12.00 -11.17
N VAL A 20 6.82 11.32 -10.21
CA VAL A 20 5.56 10.60 -10.37
C VAL A 20 4.48 11.51 -10.95
N ALA A 21 4.33 12.73 -10.41
CA ALA A 21 3.37 13.72 -10.91
C ALA A 21 3.58 14.15 -12.38
N ARG A 22 4.78 13.95 -12.94
CA ARG A 22 5.12 14.31 -14.31
C ARG A 22 5.05 13.13 -15.29
N LEU A 23 4.92 11.90 -14.80
CA LEU A 23 4.87 10.73 -15.67
C LEU A 23 3.46 10.59 -16.24
N GLU A 24 3.36 10.51 -17.56
CA GLU A 24 2.08 10.33 -18.26
C GLU A 24 1.34 9.08 -17.79
N SER A 25 2.07 7.99 -17.53
CA SER A 25 1.48 6.75 -17.02
C SER A 25 0.82 6.92 -15.64
N TRP A 26 1.37 7.78 -14.79
CA TRP A 26 0.76 8.12 -13.50
C TRP A 26 -0.43 9.06 -13.68
N GLN A 27 -0.30 10.09 -14.53
CA GLN A 27 -1.38 11.03 -14.81
C GLN A 27 -2.61 10.31 -15.40
N ALA A 28 -2.39 9.33 -16.27
CA ALA A 28 -3.44 8.50 -16.84
C ALA A 28 -4.12 7.65 -15.76
N ALA A 29 -3.35 6.90 -14.96
CA ALA A 29 -3.89 6.02 -13.90
C ALA A 29 -4.58 6.78 -12.76
N MET A 30 -4.34 8.09 -12.63
CA MET A 30 -4.97 8.94 -11.61
C MET A 30 -6.06 9.85 -12.18
N ALA A 31 -6.42 9.71 -13.46
CA ALA A 31 -7.32 10.65 -14.14
C ALA A 31 -8.72 10.69 -13.52
N ASP A 32 -9.22 9.56 -13.03
CA ASP A 32 -10.50 9.41 -12.33
C ASP A 32 -10.36 9.29 -10.81
N GLY A 33 -9.12 9.30 -10.31
CA GLY A 33 -8.77 9.19 -8.90
C GLY A 33 -8.82 7.77 -8.34
N VAL A 34 -9.01 6.73 -9.16
CA VAL A 34 -9.07 5.33 -8.72
C VAL A 34 -8.16 4.48 -9.60
N ILE A 35 -7.16 3.85 -9.00
CA ILE A 35 -6.34 2.87 -9.72
C ILE A 35 -7.08 1.53 -9.77
N GLU A 36 -7.39 1.07 -10.97
CA GLU A 36 -8.00 -0.23 -11.21
C GLU A 36 -6.96 -1.36 -11.34
N PRO A 37 -7.34 -2.62 -11.07
CA PRO A 37 -6.40 -3.75 -11.18
C PRO A 37 -5.74 -3.89 -12.55
N HIS A 38 -6.47 -3.59 -13.63
CA HIS A 38 -5.93 -3.70 -14.98
C HIS A 38 -4.88 -2.63 -15.29
N GLU A 39 -5.00 -1.43 -14.71
CA GLU A 39 -4.03 -0.35 -14.89
C GLU A 39 -2.70 -0.66 -14.21
N LEU A 40 -2.76 -1.36 -13.07
CA LEU A 40 -1.56 -1.88 -12.40
C LEU A 40 -0.87 -2.95 -13.25
N GLU A 41 -1.63 -3.86 -13.85
CA GLU A 41 -1.08 -4.87 -14.77
C GLU A 41 -0.44 -4.22 -16.00
N ASP A 42 -1.07 -3.21 -16.59
CA ASP A 42 -0.50 -2.45 -17.70
C ASP A 42 0.79 -1.73 -17.29
N GLN A 43 0.86 -1.19 -16.08
CA GLN A 43 2.08 -0.58 -15.56
C GLN A 43 3.19 -1.61 -15.34
N LYS A 44 2.85 -2.81 -14.87
CA LYS A 44 3.78 -3.93 -14.74
C LYS A 44 4.36 -4.31 -16.10
N GLU A 45 3.52 -4.47 -17.13
CA GLU A 45 3.99 -4.80 -18.48
C GLU A 45 4.89 -3.70 -19.07
N ARG A 46 4.57 -2.42 -18.83
CA ARG A 46 5.46 -1.31 -19.21
C ARG A 46 6.85 -1.43 -18.57
N VAL A 47 6.92 -1.72 -17.27
CA VAL A 47 8.21 -1.90 -16.57
C VAL A 47 8.97 -3.10 -17.14
N LEU A 48 8.30 -4.23 -17.36
CA LEU A 48 8.94 -5.42 -17.95
C LEU A 48 9.45 -5.15 -19.38
N GLY A 49 8.71 -4.39 -20.19
CA GLY A 49 9.16 -3.95 -21.51
C GLY A 49 10.47 -3.16 -21.44
N LEU A 50 10.51 -2.13 -20.58
CA LEU A 50 11.70 -1.30 -20.40
C LEU A 50 12.91 -2.09 -19.89
N LEU A 51 12.70 -3.04 -18.97
CA LEU A 51 13.77 -3.91 -18.46
C LEU A 51 14.32 -4.83 -19.56
N ARG A 52 13.46 -5.41 -20.39
CA ARG A 52 13.88 -6.26 -21.54
C ARG A 52 14.64 -5.47 -22.59
N GLU A 53 14.30 -4.21 -22.79
CA GLU A 53 15.00 -3.32 -23.72
C GLU A 53 16.40 -2.95 -23.21
N ILE A 54 16.53 -2.59 -21.92
CA ILE A 54 17.80 -2.09 -21.37
C ILE A 54 18.79 -3.19 -21.02
N GLU A 55 18.32 -4.36 -20.56
CA GLU A 55 19.20 -5.47 -20.12
C GLU A 55 20.31 -5.85 -21.11
N PRO A 56 20.05 -6.06 -22.42
CA PRO A 56 21.11 -6.42 -23.38
C PRO A 56 22.10 -5.28 -23.70
N GLU A 57 21.79 -4.04 -23.32
CA GLU A 57 22.70 -2.89 -23.49
C GLU A 57 23.75 -2.79 -22.36
N LEU A 58 23.58 -3.57 -21.29
CA LEU A 58 24.46 -3.56 -20.13
C LEU A 58 25.56 -4.61 -20.29
N ASP A 59 26.81 -4.20 -20.07
CA ASP A 59 27.88 -5.17 -19.83
C ASP A 59 27.68 -5.86 -18.46
N ASP A 60 28.35 -7.00 -18.24
CA ASP A 60 28.19 -7.80 -17.02
C ASP A 60 28.37 -6.98 -15.73
N ALA A 61 29.36 -6.09 -15.69
CA ALA A 61 29.67 -5.30 -14.50
C ALA A 61 28.63 -4.19 -14.25
N LEU A 62 28.05 -3.64 -15.31
CA LEU A 62 26.97 -2.67 -15.22
C LEU A 62 25.63 -3.35 -14.92
N HIS A 63 25.38 -4.51 -15.51
CA HIS A 63 24.21 -5.35 -15.24
C HIS A 63 24.11 -5.70 -13.76
N GLU A 64 25.21 -6.15 -13.15
CA GLU A 64 25.25 -6.45 -11.71
C GLU A 64 24.87 -5.23 -10.86
N LYS A 65 25.43 -4.05 -11.19
CA LYS A 65 25.15 -2.80 -10.46
C LYS A 65 23.70 -2.36 -10.60
N VAL A 66 23.15 -2.41 -11.82
CA VAL A 66 21.76 -2.04 -12.09
C VAL A 66 20.81 -3.02 -11.40
N THR A 67 21.09 -4.32 -11.48
CA THR A 67 20.34 -5.37 -10.78
C THR A 67 20.28 -5.06 -9.28
N ARG A 68 21.43 -4.77 -8.66
CA ARG A 68 21.47 -4.44 -7.23
C ARG A 68 20.62 -3.21 -6.88
N VAL A 69 20.62 -2.19 -7.72
CA VAL A 69 19.77 -1.00 -7.52
C VAL A 69 18.28 -1.35 -7.62
N LEU A 70 17.88 -2.19 -8.58
CA LEU A 70 16.48 -2.62 -8.76
C LEU A 70 16.01 -3.50 -7.59
N GLU A 71 16.86 -4.39 -7.08
CA GLU A 71 16.58 -5.19 -5.88
C GLU A 71 16.32 -4.30 -4.66
N GLU A 72 17.22 -3.35 -4.38
CA GLU A 72 17.07 -2.43 -3.24
C GLU A 72 15.84 -1.52 -3.40
N LEU A 73 15.51 -1.08 -4.62
CA LEU A 73 14.28 -0.32 -4.88
C LEU A 73 13.04 -1.17 -4.62
N THR A 74 13.06 -2.46 -4.97
CA THR A 74 11.97 -3.40 -4.70
C THR A 74 11.78 -3.59 -3.19
N VAL A 75 12.88 -3.76 -2.44
CA VAL A 75 12.85 -3.83 -0.98
C VAL A 75 12.26 -2.55 -0.38
N LEU A 76 12.71 -1.38 -0.83
CA LEU A 76 12.20 -0.09 -0.36
C LEU A 76 10.69 0.07 -0.63
N GLN A 77 10.23 -0.31 -1.83
CA GLN A 77 8.80 -0.30 -2.17
C GLN A 77 7.99 -1.23 -1.26
N ALA A 78 8.50 -2.43 -0.97
CA ALA A 78 7.86 -3.37 -0.04
C ALA A 78 7.80 -2.81 1.40
N MET A 79 8.87 -2.13 1.86
CA MET A 79 8.88 -1.46 3.16
C MET A 79 7.83 -0.35 3.23
N HIS A 80 7.75 0.51 2.22
CA HIS A 80 6.72 1.56 2.15
C HIS A 80 5.30 0.98 2.13
N ALA A 81 5.04 -0.05 1.32
CA ALA A 81 3.74 -0.71 1.28
C ALA A 81 3.37 -1.33 2.64
N THR A 82 4.34 -1.93 3.33
CA THR A 82 4.14 -2.51 4.66
C THR A 82 3.79 -1.44 5.70
N LEU A 83 4.50 -0.30 5.70
CA LEU A 83 4.19 0.82 6.59
C LEU A 83 2.79 1.40 6.33
N LEU A 84 2.40 1.55 5.05
CA LEU A 84 1.08 2.03 4.68
C LEU A 84 -0.02 1.07 5.16
N ILE A 85 0.16 -0.24 4.97
CA ILE A 85 -0.80 -1.25 5.45
C ILE A 85 -0.91 -1.22 6.98
N ASP A 86 0.19 -1.03 7.71
CA ASP A 86 0.15 -0.90 9.18
C ASP A 86 -0.59 0.37 9.63
N GLU A 87 -0.38 1.50 8.96
CA GLU A 87 -1.04 2.77 9.27
C GLU A 87 -2.57 2.66 9.12
N PHE A 88 -3.06 2.12 8.00
CA PHE A 88 -4.50 2.00 7.73
C PHE A 88 -5.14 0.73 8.32
N GLY A 89 -4.37 -0.36 8.47
CA GLY A 89 -4.80 -1.59 9.12
C GLY A 89 -4.84 -1.48 10.65
N GLY A 90 -3.90 -0.75 11.25
CA GLY A 90 -3.86 -0.44 12.67
C GLY A 90 -4.97 0.51 13.13
N ALA A 91 -5.47 1.38 12.24
CA ALA A 91 -6.61 2.26 12.53
C ALA A 91 -7.93 1.48 12.71
N ALA A 92 -8.16 0.41 11.95
CA ALA A 92 -9.35 -0.44 12.06
C ALA A 92 -9.40 -1.26 13.37
N SER A 93 -8.24 -1.52 13.99
CA SER A 93 -8.10 -2.29 15.24
C SER A 93 -8.35 -1.46 16.51
N ARG A 94 -8.39 -0.11 16.42
CA ARG A 94 -8.55 0.79 17.57
C ARG A 94 -10.00 1.20 17.88
N ILE A 95 -11.01 0.52 17.35
CA ILE A 95 -12.39 0.74 17.81
C ILE A 95 -12.49 0.16 19.24
N PRO A 96 -12.69 0.98 20.30
CA PRO A 96 -12.81 0.46 21.64
C PRO A 96 -14.09 -0.36 21.75
N SER A 97 -13.94 -1.61 22.18
CA SER A 97 -15.05 -2.51 22.54
C SER A 97 -15.65 -2.12 23.90
N ASP A 98 -16.04 -0.85 24.08
CA ASP A 98 -16.85 -0.46 25.24
C ASP A 98 -18.33 -0.71 24.91
N ALA A 99 -18.70 -1.99 24.87
CA ALA A 99 -20.08 -2.38 25.09
C ALA A 99 -20.31 -2.38 26.61
N PRO A 100 -21.33 -1.69 27.14
CA PRO A 100 -21.61 -1.73 28.57
C PRO A 100 -22.02 -3.16 28.94
N GLU A 101 -21.24 -3.81 29.80
CA GLU A 101 -21.62 -5.08 30.41
C GLU A 101 -22.98 -4.90 31.08
N GLY A 102 -23.98 -5.63 30.59
CA GLY A 102 -25.31 -5.64 31.15
C GLY A 102 -25.26 -6.08 32.61
N SER A 103 -25.50 -5.13 33.50
CA SER A 103 -25.81 -5.35 34.90
C SER A 103 -27.09 -6.20 35.01
N GLY A 104 -26.88 -7.51 35.12
CA GLY A 104 -27.91 -8.50 35.40
C GLY A 104 -28.29 -8.50 36.88
N ASP A 105 -28.90 -7.41 37.34
CA ASP A 105 -29.59 -7.35 38.63
C ASP A 105 -31.06 -7.00 38.39
N ARG A 106 -31.95 -8.01 38.42
CA ARG A 106 -33.35 -7.84 38.82
C ARG A 106 -33.88 -9.13 39.46
N GLU A 107 -33.78 -9.16 40.78
CA GLU A 107 -34.74 -9.83 41.65
C GLU A 107 -36.13 -9.23 41.42
N GLY A 108 -37.18 -10.07 41.48
CA GLY A 108 -38.56 -9.62 41.31
C GLY A 108 -39.55 -10.79 41.33
N GLU A 109 -39.90 -11.20 42.53
CA GLU A 109 -41.01 -12.09 42.87
C GLU A 109 -42.34 -11.73 42.18
N GLY A 110 -43.16 -12.75 41.90
CA GLY A 110 -44.54 -12.57 41.46
C GLY A 110 -45.24 -13.91 41.26
N GLY A 111 -45.70 -14.51 42.37
CA GLY A 111 -46.41 -15.78 42.38
C GLY A 111 -47.71 -15.76 41.58
N SER A 112 -48.03 -16.89 40.96
CA SER A 112 -49.37 -17.20 40.46
C SER A 112 -49.71 -18.62 40.87
N GLY A 113 -50.72 -18.73 41.74
CA GLY A 113 -51.21 -19.98 42.29
C GLY A 113 -51.82 -20.88 41.22
N SER A 114 -51.36 -22.13 41.20
CA SER A 114 -52.06 -23.22 40.51
C SER A 114 -53.02 -23.88 41.50
N GLU A 115 -54.30 -23.58 41.34
CA GLU A 115 -55.41 -24.31 41.95
C GLU A 115 -55.89 -25.37 40.94
N ASN A 116 -55.63 -26.64 41.24
CA ASN A 116 -56.20 -27.84 40.61
C ASN A 116 -55.83 -28.99 41.58
N GLY A 117 -56.72 -29.77 42.20
CA GLY A 117 -58.06 -30.18 41.85
C GLY A 117 -58.08 -31.71 41.94
N ARG A 118 -58.36 -32.27 43.13
CA ARG A 118 -59.06 -33.55 43.40
C ARG A 118 -58.97 -33.94 44.87
#